data_AF-A0A4Y2MDB3-F1
#
_entry.id   AF-A0A4Y2MDB3-F1
#
_cell.length_a   1.000
_cell.length_b   1.000
_cell.length_c   1.000
_cell.angle_alpha   90.00
_cell.angle_beta   90.00
_cell.angle_gamma   90.00
#
_symmetry.space_group_name_H-M   'P 1'
#
loop_
_entity.id
_entity.type
_entity.pdbx_description
1 polymer ?
#
loop_
_entity_poly.entity_id
_entity_poly.type
_entity_poly.pdbx_seq_one_letter_code
_entity_poly.pdbx_strand_id
1 'polypeptide(L)'
;MTSTSSAAQLVFYACVFGGFLINVVTFVKAKDINMYLYNICKLSYALCPHVPVGSKLAKWHMRFHVLGLLIFLTFMSFYFFYQEWKKLSEAVTLPFMFLNSFRDESISIIFSCIILSFVFSANISGTMLMLCGNTYASLGNIIKAYRKRLQNKFRSGNYMKEPLTVDIKILNMITKQVELADGALNTCTVLLYGMFICMFYITISIGLSEDESFKTKVVIWYIVWNFIIAIYLFSRLTLSGYRVQKENKKLQDTGIECSRIIVTSPADEYTLLTFSLLLASIKDSNLTVTVGGMFVIEKGLFLTVAGTIVTYGVILFQMNK
;
A
#
# COMPACT_ATOMS: atom_id res chain seq x y z
N MET A 1 -12.43 28.17 -21.55
CA MET A 1 -13.38 27.08 -21.22
C MET A 1 -12.95 25.69 -21.73
N THR A 2 -11.70 25.47 -22.12
CA THR A 2 -11.18 24.16 -22.59
C THR A 2 -10.39 23.36 -21.53
N SER A 3 -10.18 23.91 -20.32
CA SER A 3 -9.25 23.33 -19.33
C SER A 3 -9.82 22.23 -18.43
N THR A 4 -11.15 22.17 -18.24
CA THR A 4 -11.78 21.18 -17.32
C THR A 4 -11.94 19.80 -17.97
N SER A 5 -12.23 19.75 -19.28
CA SER A 5 -12.23 18.52 -20.07
C SER A 5 -10.85 17.84 -20.08
N SER A 6 -9.76 18.61 -20.14
CA SER A 6 -8.40 18.06 -20.08
C SER A 6 -8.04 17.46 -18.72
N ALA A 7 -8.58 18.00 -17.62
CA ALA A 7 -8.29 17.48 -16.28
C ALA A 7 -8.86 16.06 -16.09
N ALA A 8 -10.16 15.87 -16.37
CA ALA A 8 -10.83 14.57 -16.26
C ALA A 8 -10.27 13.51 -17.22
N GLN A 9 -9.79 13.90 -18.39
CA GLN A 9 -9.08 13.00 -19.31
C GLN A 9 -7.72 12.59 -18.75
N LEU A 10 -6.92 13.57 -18.30
CA LEU A 10 -5.61 13.32 -17.67
C LEU A 10 -5.73 12.35 -16.48
N VAL A 11 -6.80 12.50 -15.69
CA VAL A 11 -7.17 11.63 -14.59
C VAL A 11 -7.38 10.19 -15.04
N PHE A 12 -8.25 10.02 -16.03
CA PHE A 12 -8.59 8.71 -16.54
C PHE A 12 -7.34 7.98 -17.05
N TYR A 13 -6.52 8.70 -17.82
CA TYR A 13 -5.25 8.19 -18.29
C TYR A 13 -4.29 7.87 -17.15
N ALA A 14 -4.13 8.74 -16.15
CA ALA A 14 -3.23 8.51 -15.02
C ALA A 14 -3.60 7.25 -14.23
N CYS A 15 -4.89 6.99 -14.02
CA CYS A 15 -5.37 5.82 -13.29
C CYS A 15 -5.22 4.53 -14.10
N VAL A 16 -5.60 4.52 -15.39
CA VAL A 16 -5.43 3.34 -16.24
C VAL A 16 -3.95 3.03 -16.44
N PHE A 17 -3.15 4.06 -16.74
CA PHE A 17 -1.72 3.94 -16.92
C PHE A 17 -1.01 3.53 -15.63
N GLY A 18 -1.42 4.07 -14.48
CA GLY A 18 -0.88 3.69 -13.17
C GLY A 18 -1.08 2.21 -12.85
N GLY A 19 -2.29 1.68 -13.05
CA GLY A 19 -2.54 0.24 -12.85
C GLY A 19 -1.85 -0.63 -13.89
N PHE A 20 -1.71 -0.16 -15.14
CA PHE A 20 -0.90 -0.84 -16.15
C PHE A 20 0.57 -0.91 -15.74
N LEU A 21 1.16 0.20 -15.29
CA LEU A 21 2.53 0.22 -14.78
C LEU A 21 2.71 -0.72 -13.58
N ILE A 22 1.76 -0.75 -12.65
CA ILE A 22 1.80 -1.70 -11.54
C ILE A 22 1.75 -3.13 -12.05
N ASN A 23 0.92 -3.43 -13.06
CA ASN A 23 0.87 -4.75 -13.66
C ASN A 23 2.23 -5.16 -14.25
N VAL A 24 2.84 -4.27 -15.03
CA VAL A 24 4.16 -4.49 -15.64
C VAL A 24 5.22 -4.70 -14.58
N VAL A 25 5.28 -3.84 -13.55
CA VAL A 25 6.24 -3.97 -12.45
C VAL A 25 6.00 -5.27 -11.68
N THR A 26 4.74 -5.63 -11.40
CA THR A 26 4.39 -6.87 -10.70
C THR A 26 4.83 -8.09 -11.50
N PHE A 27 4.64 -8.06 -12.82
CA PHE A 27 5.09 -9.12 -13.71
C PHE A 27 6.62 -9.26 -13.71
N VAL A 28 7.35 -8.15 -13.85
CA VAL A 28 8.82 -8.12 -13.81
C VAL A 28 9.34 -8.61 -12.44
N LYS A 29 8.66 -8.24 -11.35
CA LYS A 29 9.03 -8.58 -9.97
C LYS A 29 8.42 -9.89 -9.45
N ALA A 30 7.68 -10.64 -10.28
CA ALA A 30 6.91 -11.79 -9.82
C ALA A 30 7.78 -12.84 -9.12
N LYS A 31 8.99 -13.11 -9.64
CA LYS A 31 9.93 -14.05 -9.04
C LYS A 31 10.40 -13.58 -7.64
N ASP A 32 10.76 -12.31 -7.52
CA ASP A 32 11.23 -11.72 -6.25
C ASP A 32 10.12 -11.73 -5.20
N ILE A 33 8.90 -11.34 -5.60
CA ILE A 33 7.70 -11.36 -4.75
C ILE A 33 7.40 -12.78 -4.28
N ASN A 34 7.39 -13.77 -5.19
CA ASN A 34 7.10 -15.16 -4.83
C ASN A 34 8.17 -15.75 -3.92
N MET A 35 9.45 -15.48 -4.21
CA MET A 35 10.56 -15.92 -3.37
C MET A 35 10.47 -15.31 -1.97
N TYR A 36 10.15 -14.02 -1.87
CA TYR A 36 9.90 -13.36 -0.60
C TYR A 36 8.73 -14.01 0.15
N LEU A 37 7.57 -14.19 -0.49
CA LEU A 37 6.37 -14.77 0.13
C LEU A 37 6.63 -16.17 0.68
N TYR A 38 7.38 -16.99 -0.07
CA TYR A 38 7.79 -18.31 0.38
C TYR A 38 8.67 -18.23 1.64
N ASN A 39 9.69 -17.37 1.61
CA ASN A 39 10.65 -17.22 2.70
C ASN A 39 10.00 -16.67 3.99
N ILE A 40 9.10 -15.69 3.87
CA ILE A 40 8.42 -15.14 5.05
C ILE A 40 7.44 -16.14 5.66
N CYS A 41 6.75 -16.96 4.84
CA CYS A 41 5.91 -18.04 5.36
C CYS A 41 6.73 -19.06 6.15
N LYS A 42 7.89 -19.49 5.61
CA LYS A 42 8.81 -20.39 6.30
C LYS A 42 9.34 -19.81 7.60
N LEU A 43 9.76 -18.54 7.60
CA LEU A 43 10.25 -17.85 8.79
C LEU A 43 9.14 -17.68 9.84
N SER A 44 7.94 -17.30 9.41
CA SER A 44 6.80 -17.13 10.31
C SER A 44 6.39 -18.46 10.95
N TYR A 45 6.42 -19.58 10.22
CA TYR A 45 6.15 -20.89 10.80
C TYR A 45 7.17 -21.27 11.87
N ALA A 46 8.45 -20.97 11.63
CA ALA A 46 9.53 -21.26 12.58
C ALA A 46 9.48 -20.39 13.84
N LEU A 47 9.13 -19.11 13.72
CA LEU A 47 9.13 -18.17 14.85
C LEU A 47 7.78 -18.06 15.58
N CYS A 48 6.68 -18.30 14.86
CA CYS A 48 5.32 -18.03 15.31
C CYS A 48 4.33 -19.09 14.77
N PRO A 49 4.48 -20.39 15.12
CA PRO A 49 3.64 -21.45 14.55
C PRO A 49 2.14 -21.26 14.82
N HIS A 50 1.78 -20.51 15.87
CA HIS A 50 0.39 -20.25 16.26
C HIS A 50 -0.17 -18.91 15.74
N VAL A 51 0.64 -18.09 15.05
CA VAL A 51 0.20 -16.80 14.49
C VAL A 51 0.05 -16.97 12.98
N PRO A 52 -1.16 -16.81 12.42
CA PRO A 52 -1.34 -16.88 10.98
C PRO A 52 -0.49 -15.80 10.30
N VAL A 53 0.18 -16.17 9.20
CA VAL A 53 0.90 -15.22 8.36
C VAL A 53 -0.11 -14.23 7.78
N GLY A 54 0.12 -12.93 7.99
CA GLY A 54 -0.80 -11.87 7.57
C GLY A 54 -1.78 -11.39 8.65
N SER A 55 -2.78 -10.64 8.18
CA SER A 55 -3.85 -10.14 9.04
C SER A 55 -4.98 -11.17 9.12
N LYS A 56 -5.55 -11.39 10.31
CA LYS A 56 -6.82 -12.15 10.47
C LYS A 56 -7.95 -11.56 9.61
N LEU A 57 -7.84 -10.29 9.26
CA LEU A 57 -8.79 -9.54 8.43
C LEU A 57 -8.53 -9.67 6.93
N ALA A 58 -7.48 -10.36 6.48
CA ALA A 58 -7.14 -10.44 5.05
C ALA A 58 -8.30 -10.97 4.19
N LYS A 59 -9.00 -12.02 4.66
CA LYS A 59 -10.19 -12.56 3.99
C LYS A 59 -11.32 -11.53 3.88
N TRP A 60 -11.57 -10.78 4.96
CA TRP A 60 -12.56 -9.72 4.97
C TRP A 60 -12.18 -8.59 4.01
N HIS A 61 -10.93 -8.18 4.00
CA HIS A 61 -10.45 -7.17 3.07
C HIS A 61 -10.62 -7.60 1.61
N MET A 62 -10.27 -8.84 1.26
CA MET A 62 -10.50 -9.37 -0.09
C MET A 62 -11.98 -9.32 -0.47
N ARG A 63 -12.89 -9.73 0.43
CA ARG A 63 -14.34 -9.65 0.19
C ARG A 63 -14.81 -8.21 -0.04
N PHE A 64 -14.38 -7.28 0.80
CA PHE A 64 -14.74 -5.86 0.66
C PHE A 64 -14.19 -5.25 -0.64
N HIS A 65 -13.01 -5.67 -1.09
CA HIS A 65 -12.44 -5.22 -2.37
C HIS A 65 -13.19 -5.76 -3.56
N VAL A 66 -13.50 -7.06 -3.59
CA VAL A 66 -14.31 -7.64 -4.67
C VAL A 66 -15.69 -6.97 -4.72
N LEU A 67 -16.33 -6.78 -3.57
CA LEU A 67 -17.61 -6.06 -3.50
C LEU A 67 -17.47 -4.61 -3.98
N GLY A 68 -16.43 -3.91 -3.55
CA GLY A 68 -16.13 -2.54 -3.97
C GLY A 68 -15.92 -2.43 -5.48
N LEU A 69 -15.21 -3.39 -6.09
CA LEU A 69 -15.00 -3.46 -7.54
C LEU A 69 -16.32 -3.70 -8.30
N LEU A 70 -17.20 -4.56 -7.78
CA LEU A 70 -18.52 -4.80 -8.40
C LEU A 70 -19.40 -3.56 -8.33
N ILE A 71 -19.44 -2.87 -7.19
CA ILE A 71 -20.16 -1.60 -7.04
C ILE A 71 -19.60 -0.56 -8.00
N PHE A 72 -18.27 -0.48 -8.10
CA PHE A 72 -17.59 0.45 -8.98
C PHE A 72 -17.84 0.17 -10.46
N LEU A 73 -17.81 -1.09 -10.88
CA LEU A 73 -18.18 -1.50 -12.24
C LEU A 73 -19.62 -1.08 -12.56
N THR A 74 -20.57 -1.38 -11.67
CA THR A 74 -21.99 -0.99 -11.85
C THR A 74 -22.14 0.53 -11.96
N PHE A 75 -21.43 1.28 -11.11
CA PHE A 75 -21.44 2.73 -11.14
C PHE A 75 -20.91 3.29 -12.46
N MET A 76 -19.75 2.80 -12.92
CA MET A 76 -19.14 3.23 -14.17
C MET A 76 -20.03 2.89 -15.37
N SER A 77 -20.61 1.68 -15.40
CA SER A 77 -21.57 1.31 -16.44
C SER A 77 -22.79 2.21 -16.45
N PHE A 78 -23.36 2.53 -15.29
CA PHE A 78 -24.49 3.46 -15.20
C PHE A 78 -24.12 4.86 -15.69
N TYR A 79 -22.96 5.38 -15.27
CA TYR A 79 -22.51 6.71 -15.69
C TYR A 79 -22.34 6.80 -17.22
N PHE A 80 -21.61 5.87 -17.84
CA PHE A 80 -21.31 5.91 -19.27
C PHE A 80 -22.52 5.56 -20.15
N PHE A 81 -23.30 4.54 -19.80
CA PHE A 81 -24.39 4.04 -20.67
C PHE A 81 -25.74 4.71 -20.41
N TYR A 82 -25.96 5.28 -19.23
CA TYR A 82 -27.25 5.87 -18.88
C TYR A 82 -27.19 7.40 -18.75
N GLN A 83 -26.22 7.92 -18.01
CA GLN A 83 -26.17 9.35 -17.70
C GLN A 83 -25.53 10.17 -18.84
N GLU A 84 -24.35 9.78 -19.31
CA GLU A 84 -23.56 10.57 -20.25
C GLU A 84 -23.60 10.03 -21.68
N TRP A 85 -24.35 8.96 -21.95
CA TRP A 85 -24.37 8.27 -23.25
C TRP A 85 -24.54 9.23 -24.42
N LYS A 86 -25.59 10.06 -24.38
CA LYS A 86 -25.91 10.99 -25.48
C LYS A 86 -24.79 12.02 -25.69
N LYS A 87 -24.29 12.62 -24.62
CA LYS A 87 -23.22 13.63 -24.69
C LYS A 87 -21.91 13.03 -25.22
N LEU A 88 -21.56 11.83 -24.75
CA LEU A 88 -20.32 11.17 -25.14
C LEU A 88 -20.40 10.57 -26.54
N SER A 89 -21.53 9.97 -26.93
CA SER A 89 -21.70 9.38 -28.27
C SER A 89 -21.70 10.44 -29.38
N GLU A 90 -22.22 11.63 -29.09
CA GLU A 90 -22.16 12.79 -29.98
C GLU A 90 -20.75 13.38 -30.09
N ALA A 91 -19.95 13.31 -29.02
CA ALA A 91 -18.57 13.83 -28.99
C ALA A 91 -17.53 12.91 -29.67
N VAL A 92 -17.79 11.61 -29.78
CA VAL A 92 -16.87 10.66 -30.44
C VAL A 92 -17.01 10.80 -31.96
N THR A 93 -15.96 11.34 -32.58
CA THR A 93 -15.80 11.36 -34.03
C THR A 93 -15.16 10.04 -34.49
N LEU A 94 -15.96 9.14 -35.03
CA LEU A 94 -15.45 7.94 -35.68
C LEU A 94 -15.04 8.27 -37.12
N PRO A 95 -13.88 7.78 -37.60
CA PRO A 95 -13.50 7.96 -39.00
C PRO A 95 -14.58 7.37 -39.92
N PHE A 96 -14.83 8.07 -41.03
CA PHE A 96 -15.93 7.88 -42.00
C PHE A 96 -16.12 6.45 -42.55
N MET A 97 -15.18 5.53 -42.30
CA MET A 97 -15.23 4.13 -42.77
C MET A 97 -16.20 3.24 -41.97
N PHE A 98 -16.69 3.66 -40.81
CA PHE A 98 -17.78 2.95 -40.13
C PHE A 98 -19.11 3.44 -40.69
N LEU A 99 -19.82 2.60 -41.46
CA LEU A 99 -21.20 2.89 -41.88
C LEU A 99 -22.03 3.29 -40.65
N ASN A 100 -22.90 4.29 -40.80
CA ASN A 100 -23.81 4.78 -39.75
C ASN A 100 -24.59 3.65 -39.03
N SER A 101 -24.77 2.50 -39.68
CA SER A 101 -25.45 1.33 -39.14
C SER A 101 -24.74 0.62 -37.99
N PHE A 102 -23.44 0.87 -37.75
CA PHE A 102 -22.65 0.24 -36.69
C PHE A 102 -22.06 1.23 -35.67
N ARG A 103 -22.48 2.50 -35.75
CA ARG A 103 -21.90 3.57 -34.94
C ARG A 103 -22.14 3.33 -33.44
N ASP A 104 -23.37 3.01 -33.06
CA ASP A 104 -23.75 2.86 -31.66
C ASP A 104 -23.14 1.60 -31.03
N GLU A 105 -23.04 0.51 -31.78
CA GLU A 105 -22.36 -0.71 -31.37
C GLU A 105 -20.86 -0.45 -31.16
N SER A 106 -20.22 0.27 -32.09
CA SER A 106 -18.80 0.60 -31.99
C SER A 106 -18.50 1.48 -30.78
N ILE A 107 -19.34 2.51 -30.55
CA ILE A 107 -19.23 3.38 -29.37
C ILE A 107 -19.45 2.59 -28.08
N SER A 108 -20.43 1.67 -28.06
CA SER A 108 -20.69 0.79 -26.91
C SER A 108 -19.50 -0.11 -26.58
N ILE A 109 -18.83 -0.65 -27.60
CA ILE A 109 -17.61 -1.45 -27.43
C ILE A 109 -16.50 -0.58 -26.85
N ILE A 110 -16.29 0.63 -27.39
CA ILE A 110 -15.26 1.57 -26.89
C ILE A 110 -15.49 1.89 -25.42
N PHE A 111 -16.71 2.26 -25.00
CA PHE A 111 -16.99 2.53 -23.59
C PHE A 111 -16.86 1.29 -22.71
N SER A 112 -17.25 0.10 -23.20
CA SER A 112 -17.03 -1.16 -22.48
C SER A 112 -15.54 -1.41 -22.24
N CYS A 113 -14.69 -1.19 -23.24
CA CYS A 113 -13.23 -1.33 -23.11
C CYS A 113 -12.65 -0.32 -22.11
N ILE A 114 -13.12 0.92 -22.13
CA ILE A 114 -12.73 1.99 -21.19
C ILE A 114 -13.08 1.58 -19.75
N ILE A 115 -14.32 1.17 -19.52
CA ILE A 115 -14.81 0.74 -18.20
C ILE A 115 -14.01 -0.47 -17.70
N LEU A 116 -13.86 -1.50 -18.53
CA LEU A 116 -13.12 -2.72 -18.17
C LEU A 116 -11.66 -2.42 -17.86
N SER A 117 -11.00 -1.56 -18.64
CA SER A 117 -9.61 -1.15 -18.39
C SER A 117 -9.46 -0.46 -17.04
N PHE A 118 -10.43 0.39 -16.68
CA PHE A 118 -10.45 1.10 -15.40
C PHE A 118 -10.67 0.14 -14.23
N VAL A 119 -11.64 -0.77 -14.34
CA VAL A 119 -11.93 -1.79 -13.33
C VAL A 119 -10.75 -2.74 -13.15
N PHE A 120 -10.10 -3.14 -14.25
CA PHE A 120 -8.91 -3.97 -14.23
C PHE A 120 -7.72 -3.27 -13.54
N SER A 121 -7.48 -2.01 -13.88
CA SER A 121 -6.47 -1.17 -13.21
C SER A 121 -6.73 -1.05 -11.71
N ALA A 122 -7.98 -0.76 -11.31
CA ALA A 122 -8.38 -0.68 -9.91
C ALA A 122 -8.20 -2.03 -9.18
N ASN A 123 -8.50 -3.15 -9.85
CA ASN A 123 -8.33 -4.48 -9.29
C ASN A 123 -6.86 -4.83 -9.04
N ILE A 124 -5.98 -4.57 -10.02
CA ILE A 124 -4.53 -4.80 -9.89
C ILE A 124 -3.98 -3.97 -8.75
N SER A 125 -4.30 -2.67 -8.75
CA SER A 125 -3.86 -1.72 -7.73
C SER A 125 -4.32 -2.15 -6.34
N GLY A 126 -5.59 -2.53 -6.18
CA GLY A 126 -6.11 -2.98 -4.90
C GLY A 126 -5.54 -4.32 -4.43
N THR A 127 -5.34 -5.26 -5.33
CA THR A 127 -4.65 -6.53 -5.02
C THR A 127 -3.22 -6.29 -4.56
N MET A 128 -2.47 -5.45 -5.29
CA MET A 128 -1.09 -5.11 -4.95
C MET A 128 -1.00 -4.38 -3.61
N LEU A 129 -1.92 -3.45 -3.36
CA LEU A 129 -2.04 -2.75 -2.08
C LEU A 129 -2.26 -3.74 -0.92
N MET A 130 -3.14 -4.72 -1.10
CA MET A 130 -3.36 -5.75 -0.08
C MET A 130 -2.12 -6.58 0.16
N LEU A 131 -1.40 -6.94 -0.90
CA LEU A 131 -0.16 -7.68 -0.81
C LEU A 131 0.89 -6.90 -0.01
N CYS A 132 1.13 -5.63 -0.37
CA CYS A 132 2.04 -4.74 0.36
C CYS A 132 1.63 -4.58 1.83
N GLY A 133 0.36 -4.25 2.08
CA GLY A 133 -0.15 -4.04 3.44
C GLY A 133 -0.05 -5.29 4.32
N ASN A 134 -0.42 -6.46 3.80
CA ASN A 134 -0.32 -7.72 4.55
C ASN A 134 1.14 -8.15 4.77
N THR A 135 2.01 -7.91 3.80
CA THR A 135 3.46 -8.13 3.89
C THR A 135 4.05 -7.31 5.04
N TYR A 136 3.86 -5.99 5.04
CA TYR A 136 4.40 -5.10 6.08
C TYR A 136 3.80 -5.41 7.46
N ALA A 137 2.51 -5.75 7.52
CA ALA A 137 1.88 -6.20 8.77
C ALA A 137 2.49 -7.51 9.29
N SER A 138 2.84 -8.45 8.41
CA SER A 138 3.48 -9.73 8.76
C SER A 138 4.89 -9.51 9.29
N LEU A 139 5.70 -8.69 8.62
CA LEU A 139 7.03 -8.31 9.11
C LEU A 139 6.94 -7.68 10.50
N GLY A 140 6.02 -6.74 10.71
CA GLY A 140 5.79 -6.15 12.03
C GLY A 140 5.36 -7.17 13.09
N ASN A 141 4.58 -8.20 12.72
CA ASN A 141 4.24 -9.31 13.63
C ASN A 141 5.46 -10.16 14.00
N ILE A 142 6.31 -10.49 13.03
CA ILE A 142 7.53 -11.29 13.23
C ILE A 142 8.51 -10.55 14.15
N ILE A 143 8.77 -9.26 13.88
CA ILE A 143 9.64 -8.43 14.73
C ILE A 143 9.08 -8.35 16.15
N LYS A 144 7.76 -8.15 16.30
CA LYS A 144 7.09 -8.14 17.61
C LYS A 144 7.25 -9.47 18.35
N ALA A 145 7.15 -10.59 17.66
CA ALA A 145 7.27 -11.90 18.28
C ALA A 145 8.71 -12.21 18.69
N TYR A 146 9.68 -11.89 17.84
CA TYR A 146 11.10 -11.96 18.18
C TYR A 146 11.42 -11.12 19.41
N ARG A 147 10.97 -9.86 19.44
CA ARG A 147 11.09 -8.96 20.60
C ARG A 147 10.54 -9.58 21.87
N LYS A 148 9.33 -10.13 21.83
CA LYS A 148 8.70 -10.79 22.99
C LYS A 148 9.48 -12.03 23.44
N ARG A 149 9.95 -12.84 22.49
CA ARG A 149 10.79 -14.02 22.79
C ARG A 149 12.06 -13.59 23.52
N LEU A 150 12.75 -12.57 23.00
CA LEU A 150 13.97 -12.03 23.59
C LEU A 150 13.69 -11.50 25.00
N GLN A 151 12.68 -10.65 25.17
CA GLN A 151 12.29 -10.11 26.48
C GLN A 151 11.98 -11.22 27.50
N ASN A 152 11.22 -12.23 27.10
CA ASN A 152 10.90 -13.36 27.96
C ASN A 152 12.14 -14.18 28.33
N LYS A 153 13.06 -14.41 27.38
CA LYS A 153 14.31 -15.14 27.59
C LYS A 153 15.21 -14.46 28.63
N PHE A 154 15.31 -13.13 28.58
CA PHE A 154 16.07 -12.35 29.57
C PHE A 154 15.39 -12.31 30.95
N ARG A 155 14.07 -12.07 30.99
CA ARG A 155 13.33 -12.03 32.26
C ARG A 155 13.27 -13.37 33.00
N SER A 156 13.30 -14.48 32.27
CA SER A 156 13.28 -15.83 32.84
C SER A 156 14.66 -16.40 33.18
N GLY A 157 15.75 -15.69 32.88
CA GLY A 157 17.11 -16.22 33.05
C GLY A 157 17.49 -17.31 32.04
N ASN A 158 16.63 -17.61 31.05
CA ASN A 158 16.84 -18.69 30.09
C ASN A 158 17.94 -18.40 29.05
N TYR A 159 18.51 -17.18 29.04
CA TYR A 159 19.67 -16.86 28.22
C TYR A 159 20.93 -17.65 28.61
N MET A 160 20.98 -18.22 29.82
CA MET A 160 22.04 -19.15 30.22
C MET A 160 21.86 -20.56 29.65
N LYS A 161 20.63 -20.94 29.27
CA LYS A 161 20.29 -22.30 28.79
C LYS A 161 20.29 -22.40 27.27
N GLU A 162 19.81 -21.36 26.59
CA GLU A 162 19.77 -21.30 25.13
C GLU A 162 20.81 -20.31 24.60
N PRO A 163 21.70 -20.71 23.68
CA PRO A 163 22.77 -19.84 23.19
C PRO A 163 22.21 -18.61 22.47
N LEU A 164 22.74 -17.43 22.81
CA LEU A 164 22.37 -16.14 22.19
C LEU A 164 22.74 -16.06 20.69
N THR A 165 23.64 -16.92 20.22
CA THR A 165 23.99 -17.04 18.79
C THR A 165 22.78 -17.43 17.93
N VAL A 166 21.80 -18.13 18.50
CA VAL A 166 20.54 -18.45 17.82
C VAL A 166 19.70 -17.20 17.60
N ASP A 167 19.66 -16.29 18.58
CA ASP A 167 18.92 -15.02 18.48
C ASP A 167 19.55 -14.09 17.43
N ILE A 168 20.89 -14.05 17.35
CA ILE A 168 21.61 -13.32 16.28
C ILE A 168 21.23 -13.87 14.90
N LYS A 169 21.25 -15.21 14.73
CA LYS A 169 20.83 -15.84 13.46
C LYS A 169 19.40 -15.48 13.08
N ILE A 170 18.48 -15.51 14.06
CA ILE A 170 17.08 -15.13 13.83
C ILE A 170 16.97 -13.66 13.41
N LEU A 171 17.66 -12.75 14.10
CA LEU A 171 17.67 -11.33 13.75
C LEU A 171 18.21 -11.09 12.33
N ASN A 172 19.28 -11.77 11.94
CA ASN A 172 19.83 -11.68 10.59
C ASN A 172 18.82 -12.19 9.54
N MET A 173 18.09 -13.27 9.85
CA MET A 173 17.02 -13.76 8.98
C MET A 173 15.88 -12.73 8.85
N ILE A 174 15.46 -12.11 9.95
CA ILE A 174 14.43 -11.05 9.94
C ILE A 174 14.88 -9.85 9.11
N THR A 175 16.12 -9.38 9.32
CA THR A 175 16.71 -8.25 8.59
C THR A 175 16.72 -8.52 7.10
N LYS A 176 17.21 -9.70 6.69
CA LYS A 176 17.18 -10.13 5.29
C LYS A 176 15.76 -10.20 4.72
N GLN A 177 14.76 -10.61 5.51
CA GLN A 177 13.37 -10.60 5.04
C GLN A 177 12.80 -9.20 4.85
N VAL A 178 13.18 -8.23 5.69
CA VAL A 178 12.78 -6.83 5.52
C VAL A 178 13.41 -6.26 4.25
N GLU A 179 14.70 -6.50 4.02
CA GLU A 179 15.40 -6.08 2.79
C GLU A 179 14.79 -6.70 1.53
N LEU A 180 14.50 -8.01 1.55
CA LEU A 180 13.86 -8.70 0.43
C LEU A 180 12.44 -8.16 0.15
N ALA A 181 11.67 -7.85 1.20
CA ALA A 181 10.35 -7.26 1.04
C ALA A 181 10.44 -5.86 0.40
N ASP A 182 11.39 -5.05 0.87
CA ASP A 182 11.60 -3.71 0.35
C ASP A 182 12.04 -3.78 -1.13
N GLY A 183 13.04 -4.59 -1.46
CA GLY A 183 13.52 -4.75 -2.84
C GLY A 183 12.48 -5.35 -3.82
N ALA A 184 11.55 -6.16 -3.31
CA ALA A 184 10.48 -6.75 -4.12
C ALA A 184 9.27 -5.81 -4.32
N LEU A 185 8.93 -5.00 -3.30
CA LEU A 185 7.66 -4.26 -3.25
C LEU A 185 7.80 -2.73 -3.31
N ASN A 186 9.02 -2.19 -3.20
CA ASN A 186 9.25 -0.74 -3.13
C ASN A 186 8.69 0.00 -4.36
N THR A 187 8.87 -0.53 -5.56
CA THR A 187 8.47 0.10 -6.82
C THR A 187 6.95 0.11 -6.95
N CYS A 188 6.29 -1.01 -6.63
CA CYS A 188 4.83 -1.06 -6.55
C CYS A 188 4.29 -0.09 -5.50
N THR A 189 4.98 0.03 -4.35
CA THR A 189 4.59 0.95 -3.29
C THR A 189 4.68 2.41 -3.75
N VAL A 190 5.72 2.80 -4.50
CA VAL A 190 5.83 4.13 -5.13
C VAL A 190 4.64 4.40 -6.04
N LEU A 191 4.34 3.47 -6.95
CA LEU A 191 3.23 3.63 -7.90
C LEU A 191 1.89 3.73 -7.18
N LEU A 192 1.67 2.93 -6.13
CA LEU A 192 0.48 3.02 -5.29
C LEU A 192 0.35 4.38 -4.61
N TYR A 193 1.42 4.88 -3.97
CA TYR A 193 1.42 6.21 -3.35
C TYR A 193 1.17 7.32 -4.39
N GLY A 194 1.83 7.25 -5.54
CA GLY A 194 1.64 8.19 -6.64
C GLY A 194 0.18 8.21 -7.12
N MET A 195 -0.42 7.04 -7.35
CA MET A 195 -1.83 6.94 -7.73
C MET A 195 -2.77 7.49 -6.66
N PHE A 196 -2.54 7.23 -5.36
CA PHE A 196 -3.38 7.83 -4.31
C PHE A 196 -3.29 9.36 -4.30
N ILE A 197 -2.07 9.90 -4.43
CA ILE A 197 -1.85 11.34 -4.49
C ILE A 197 -2.59 11.93 -5.71
N CYS A 198 -2.46 11.31 -6.88
CA CYS A 198 -3.24 11.69 -8.06
C CYS A 198 -4.73 11.64 -7.74
N MET A 199 -5.27 10.53 -7.22
CA MET A 199 -6.69 10.38 -6.88
C MET A 199 -7.19 11.47 -5.93
N PHE A 200 -6.40 11.90 -4.95
CA PHE A 200 -6.77 13.01 -4.07
C PHE A 200 -6.90 14.33 -4.81
N TYR A 201 -5.89 14.71 -5.60
CA TYR A 201 -5.92 15.94 -6.39
C TYR A 201 -7.07 15.96 -7.39
N ILE A 202 -7.33 14.81 -8.00
CA ILE A 202 -8.42 14.58 -8.93
C ILE A 202 -9.76 14.81 -8.25
N THR A 203 -9.96 14.17 -7.11
CA THR A 203 -11.23 14.24 -6.36
C THR A 203 -11.53 15.67 -5.93
N ILE A 204 -10.50 16.41 -5.50
CA ILE A 204 -10.62 17.84 -5.19
C ILE A 204 -10.91 18.66 -6.44
N SER A 205 -10.20 18.44 -7.53
CA SER A 205 -10.36 19.22 -8.76
C SER A 205 -11.76 19.05 -9.36
N ILE A 206 -12.28 17.82 -9.37
CA ILE A 206 -13.66 17.55 -9.81
C ILE A 206 -14.66 18.20 -8.83
N GLY A 207 -14.43 18.06 -7.52
CA GLY A 207 -15.31 18.63 -6.50
C GLY A 207 -15.40 20.15 -6.50
N LEU A 208 -14.35 20.84 -6.98
CA LEU A 208 -14.30 22.30 -7.12
C LEU A 208 -14.63 22.80 -8.53
N SER A 209 -14.88 21.91 -9.49
CA SER A 209 -15.20 22.30 -10.87
C SER A 209 -16.57 22.95 -10.97
N GLU A 210 -16.67 24.01 -11.78
CA GLU A 210 -17.94 24.68 -12.03
C GLU A 210 -18.82 23.97 -13.08
N ASP A 211 -18.26 23.01 -13.82
CA ASP A 211 -18.95 22.27 -14.88
C ASP A 211 -20.16 21.49 -14.35
N GLU A 212 -21.33 21.74 -14.94
CA GLU A 212 -22.61 21.12 -14.53
C GLU A 212 -22.58 19.59 -14.61
N SER A 213 -21.79 19.01 -15.51
CA SER A 213 -21.67 17.55 -15.63
C SER A 213 -21.09 16.90 -14.37
N PHE A 214 -20.27 17.63 -13.60
CA PHE A 214 -19.72 17.14 -12.32
C PHE A 214 -20.61 17.43 -11.11
N LYS A 215 -21.64 18.27 -11.26
CA LYS A 215 -22.57 18.65 -10.17
C LYS A 215 -23.74 17.69 -10.02
N THR A 216 -23.77 16.60 -10.78
CA THR A 216 -24.81 15.57 -10.66
C THR A 216 -24.68 14.80 -9.35
N LYS A 217 -25.82 14.40 -8.75
CA LYS A 217 -25.84 13.64 -7.48
C LYS A 217 -24.97 12.38 -7.54
N VAL A 218 -24.96 11.72 -8.70
CA VAL A 218 -24.19 10.49 -8.98
C VAL A 218 -22.70 10.77 -8.88
N VAL A 219 -22.21 11.83 -9.53
CA VAL A 219 -20.79 12.22 -9.49
C VAL A 219 -20.38 12.69 -8.09
N ILE A 220 -21.22 13.45 -7.39
CA ILE A 220 -20.95 13.89 -6.01
C ILE A 220 -20.77 12.66 -5.08
N TRP A 221 -21.67 11.68 -5.16
CA TRP A 221 -21.55 10.43 -4.39
C TRP A 221 -20.26 9.68 -4.70
N TYR A 222 -19.85 9.64 -5.97
CA TYR A 222 -18.59 9.03 -6.38
C TYR A 222 -17.36 9.75 -5.83
N ILE A 223 -17.34 11.08 -5.87
CA ILE A 223 -16.26 11.89 -5.31
C ILE A 223 -16.09 11.57 -3.82
N VAL A 224 -17.18 11.61 -3.06
CA VAL A 224 -17.17 11.31 -1.62
C VAL A 224 -16.68 9.88 -1.36
N TRP A 225 -17.22 8.91 -2.08
CA TRP A 225 -16.83 7.51 -1.96
C TRP A 225 -15.36 7.28 -2.30
N ASN A 226 -14.88 7.82 -3.41
CA ASN A 226 -13.49 7.73 -3.85
C ASN A 226 -12.54 8.36 -2.82
N PHE A 227 -12.90 9.54 -2.29
CA PHE A 227 -12.12 10.19 -1.24
C PHE A 227 -11.97 9.33 0.01
N ILE A 228 -13.09 8.78 0.51
CA ILE A 228 -13.12 7.92 1.70
C ILE A 228 -12.27 6.66 1.47
N ILE A 229 -12.43 6.00 0.32
CA ILE A 229 -11.64 4.82 -0.04
C ILE A 229 -10.15 5.18 -0.14
N ALA A 230 -9.80 6.24 -0.87
CA ALA A 230 -8.41 6.65 -1.07
C ALA A 230 -7.73 6.94 0.28
N ILE A 231 -8.38 7.68 1.19
CA ILE A 231 -7.88 7.91 2.55
C ILE A 231 -7.71 6.59 3.30
N TYR A 232 -8.72 5.72 3.27
CA TYR A 232 -8.68 4.45 3.99
C TYR A 232 -7.52 3.57 3.50
N LEU A 233 -7.37 3.41 2.18
CA LEU A 233 -6.34 2.58 1.55
C LEU A 233 -4.94 3.15 1.78
N PHE A 234 -4.78 4.46 1.60
CA PHE A 234 -3.53 5.18 1.86
C PHE A 234 -3.12 5.09 3.33
N SER A 235 -4.05 5.29 4.26
CA SER A 235 -3.83 5.17 5.70
C SER A 235 -3.42 3.75 6.08
N ARG A 236 -4.11 2.75 5.52
CA ARG A 236 -3.83 1.33 5.81
C ARG A 236 -2.43 0.94 5.35
N LEU A 237 -2.02 1.33 4.15
CA LEU A 237 -0.67 1.07 3.64
C LEU A 237 0.38 1.73 4.54
N THR A 238 0.18 3.01 4.86
CA THR A 238 1.10 3.80 5.69
C THR A 238 1.21 3.25 7.10
N LEU A 239 0.10 2.89 7.74
CA LEU A 239 0.08 2.30 9.08
C LEU A 239 0.74 0.92 9.10
N SER A 240 0.59 0.14 8.02
CA SER A 240 1.23 -1.18 7.91
C SER A 240 2.75 -1.06 7.77
N GLY A 241 3.24 -0.12 6.95
CA GLY A 241 4.68 0.17 6.85
C GLY A 241 5.25 0.74 8.15
N TYR A 242 4.58 1.74 8.73
CA TYR A 242 4.97 2.34 10.02
C TYR A 242 5.06 1.31 11.15
N ARG A 243 4.24 0.26 11.11
CA ARG A 243 4.28 -0.82 12.11
C ARG A 243 5.63 -1.52 12.17
N VAL A 244 6.31 -1.71 11.04
CA VAL A 244 7.64 -2.33 10.97
C VAL A 244 8.63 -1.46 11.75
N GLN A 245 8.71 -0.17 11.43
CA GLN A 245 9.57 0.80 12.10
C GLN A 245 9.24 0.94 13.60
N LYS A 246 7.95 0.96 13.96
CA LYS A 246 7.50 1.02 15.36
C LYS A 246 7.97 -0.18 16.17
N GLU A 247 7.86 -1.39 15.61
CA GLU A 247 8.32 -2.59 16.30
C GLU A 247 9.85 -2.72 16.30
N ASN A 248 10.55 -2.14 15.30
CA ASN A 248 12.02 -2.00 15.35
C ASN A 248 12.47 -1.12 16.52
N LYS A 249 11.90 0.08 16.67
CA LYS A 249 12.23 0.98 17.81
C LYS A 249 12.02 0.28 19.16
N LYS A 250 10.88 -0.41 19.32
CA LYS A 250 10.63 -1.20 20.54
C LYS A 250 11.61 -2.35 20.74
N LEU A 251 12.11 -2.97 19.66
CA LEU A 251 13.12 -4.01 19.76
C LEU A 251 14.45 -3.43 20.27
N GLN A 252 14.84 -2.24 19.80
CA GLN A 252 16.00 -1.51 20.30
C GLN A 252 15.84 -1.17 21.79
N ASP A 253 14.67 -0.63 22.20
CA ASP A 253 14.37 -0.37 23.61
C ASP A 253 14.46 -1.65 24.46
N THR A 254 13.99 -2.78 23.92
CA THR A 254 14.08 -4.09 24.59
C THR A 254 15.53 -4.55 24.71
N GLY A 255 16.37 -4.30 23.71
CA GLY A 255 17.81 -4.58 23.78
C GLY A 255 18.49 -3.83 24.92
N ILE A 256 18.15 -2.54 25.10
CA ILE A 256 18.64 -1.70 26.21
C ILE A 256 18.11 -2.21 27.57
N GLU A 257 16.85 -2.65 27.64
CA GLU A 257 16.32 -3.29 28.86
C GLU A 257 17.10 -4.56 29.20
N CYS A 258 17.36 -5.42 28.20
CA CYS A 258 18.12 -6.66 28.36
C CYS A 258 19.57 -6.40 28.79
N SER A 259 20.18 -5.30 28.33
CA SER A 259 21.56 -4.96 28.70
C SER A 259 21.68 -4.60 30.17
N ARG A 260 20.64 -3.99 30.77
CA ARG A 260 20.63 -3.75 32.23
C ARG A 260 20.56 -5.05 33.01
N ILE A 261 19.75 -6.01 32.55
CA ILE A 261 19.59 -7.31 33.18
C ILE A 261 20.90 -8.10 33.17
N ILE A 262 21.58 -8.15 32.01
CA ILE A 262 22.79 -8.98 31.86
C ILE A 262 23.99 -8.43 32.63
N VAL A 263 24.10 -7.10 32.77
CA VAL A 263 25.19 -6.47 33.55
C VAL A 263 25.08 -6.81 35.03
N THR A 264 23.85 -6.99 35.53
CA THR A 264 23.59 -7.36 36.94
C THR A 264 23.57 -8.86 37.19
N SER A 265 23.72 -9.68 36.15
CA SER A 265 23.62 -11.13 36.28
C SER A 265 24.99 -11.82 36.32
N PRO A 266 25.09 -13.02 36.90
CA PRO A 266 26.34 -13.79 36.93
C PRO A 266 26.59 -14.47 35.57
N ALA A 267 26.59 -13.70 34.49
CA ALA A 267 26.91 -14.17 33.14
C ALA A 267 28.41 -14.37 32.98
N ASP A 268 28.80 -15.44 32.30
CA ASP A 268 30.18 -15.67 31.90
C ASP A 268 30.60 -14.71 30.77
N GLU A 269 31.92 -14.54 30.62
CA GLU A 269 32.51 -13.60 29.66
C GLU A 269 32.04 -13.88 28.22
N TYR A 270 31.89 -15.15 27.85
CA TYR A 270 31.42 -15.53 26.52
C TYR A 270 29.96 -15.11 26.27
N THR A 271 29.08 -15.26 27.26
CA THR A 271 27.68 -14.80 27.15
C THR A 271 27.59 -13.28 27.07
N LEU A 272 28.41 -12.56 27.84
CA LEU A 272 28.51 -11.10 27.78
C LEU A 272 28.99 -10.62 26.39
N LEU A 273 30.03 -11.25 25.85
CA LEU A 273 30.54 -10.95 24.52
C LEU A 273 29.48 -11.20 23.44
N THR A 274 28.83 -12.37 23.49
CA THR A 274 27.77 -12.74 22.53
C THR A 274 26.57 -11.79 22.63
N PHE A 275 26.21 -11.37 23.84
CA PHE A 275 25.17 -10.36 24.05
C PHE A 275 25.56 -9.01 23.48
N SER A 276 26.81 -8.57 23.66
CA SER A 276 27.31 -7.32 23.07
C SER A 276 27.18 -7.34 21.55
N LEU A 277 27.52 -8.46 20.90
CA LEU A 277 27.31 -8.66 19.47
C LEU A 277 25.83 -8.62 19.07
N LEU A 278 24.95 -9.24 19.87
CA LEU A 278 23.50 -9.20 19.63
C LEU A 278 22.95 -7.77 19.76
N LEU A 279 23.36 -7.03 20.79
CA LEU A 279 22.91 -5.65 21.02
C LEU A 279 23.40 -4.72 19.91
N ALA A 280 24.66 -4.85 19.48
CA ALA A 280 25.18 -4.15 18.31
C ALA A 280 24.36 -4.47 17.06
N SER A 281 24.08 -5.76 16.82
CA SER A 281 23.25 -6.19 15.69
C SER A 281 21.83 -5.61 15.75
N ILE A 282 21.20 -5.53 16.92
CA ILE A 282 19.87 -4.91 17.10
C ILE A 282 19.94 -3.40 16.79
N LYS A 283 20.97 -2.71 17.29
CA LYS A 283 21.17 -1.27 17.09
C LYS A 283 21.39 -0.95 15.61
N ASP A 284 22.21 -1.74 14.94
CA ASP A 284 22.60 -1.53 13.55
C ASP A 284 21.56 -2.05 12.55
N SER A 285 20.64 -2.92 12.99
CA SER A 285 19.55 -3.41 12.14
C SER A 285 18.57 -2.29 11.75
N ASN A 286 18.68 -1.83 10.50
CA ASN A 286 17.72 -0.88 9.93
C ASN A 286 16.48 -1.61 9.41
N LEU A 287 15.60 -2.05 10.33
CA LEU A 287 14.34 -2.70 9.98
C LEU A 287 13.29 -1.64 9.58
N THR A 288 13.43 -1.10 8.37
CA THR A 288 12.51 -0.13 7.77
C THR A 288 12.08 -0.56 6.37
N VAL A 289 10.90 -0.10 5.96
CA VAL A 289 10.38 -0.27 4.60
C VAL A 289 10.23 1.10 3.97
N THR A 290 10.52 1.16 2.67
CA THR A 290 10.69 2.40 1.94
C THR A 290 9.71 2.52 0.77
N VAL A 291 9.49 3.75 0.34
CA VAL A 291 8.83 4.11 -0.90
C VAL A 291 9.92 4.33 -1.93
N GLY A 292 10.25 3.28 -2.70
CA GLY A 292 11.21 3.35 -3.80
C GLY A 292 12.67 3.56 -3.38
N GLY A 293 13.04 3.21 -2.15
CA GLY A 293 14.36 3.52 -1.59
C GLY A 293 14.57 4.99 -1.22
N MET A 294 13.57 5.87 -1.45
CA MET A 294 13.71 7.32 -1.24
C MET A 294 13.23 7.76 0.13
N PHE A 295 12.07 7.28 0.58
CA PHE A 295 11.43 7.72 1.83
C PHE A 295 11.02 6.53 2.68
N VAL A 296 11.19 6.64 4.00
CA VAL A 296 10.69 5.61 4.94
C VAL A 296 9.18 5.75 5.09
N ILE A 297 8.45 4.62 5.10
CA ILE A 297 7.00 4.63 5.33
C ILE A 297 6.73 4.87 6.82
N GLU A 298 6.46 6.12 7.17
CA GLU A 298 6.16 6.54 8.54
C GLU A 298 4.94 7.44 8.64
N LYS A 299 4.49 7.74 9.87
CA LYS A 299 3.34 8.63 10.12
C LYS A 299 3.55 10.04 9.54
N GLY A 300 4.80 10.50 9.48
CA GLY A 300 5.16 11.80 8.88
C GLY A 300 4.76 11.89 7.41
N LEU A 301 4.89 10.78 6.65
CA LEU A 301 4.46 10.73 5.25
C LEU A 301 2.95 10.96 5.10
N PHE A 302 2.14 10.38 6.00
CA PHE A 302 0.69 10.60 6.00
C PHE A 302 0.35 12.07 6.25
N LEU A 303 0.96 12.68 7.26
CA LEU A 303 0.72 14.08 7.60
C LEU A 303 1.18 15.02 6.49
N THR A 304 2.30 14.72 5.85
CA THR A 304 2.83 15.50 4.72
C THR A 304 1.85 15.50 3.57
N VAL A 305 1.40 14.32 3.13
CA VAL A 305 0.45 14.18 2.02
C VAL A 305 -0.89 14.84 2.37
N ALA A 306 -1.41 14.64 3.59
CA ALA A 306 -2.63 15.31 4.04
C ALA A 306 -2.49 16.84 4.00
N GLY A 307 -1.36 17.38 4.45
CA GLY A 307 -1.04 18.80 4.37
C GLY A 307 -1.03 19.29 2.93
N THR A 308 -0.35 18.60 2.01
CA THR A 308 -0.28 18.99 0.60
C THR A 308 -1.66 18.96 -0.08
N ILE A 309 -2.50 17.96 0.23
CA ILE A 309 -3.87 17.86 -0.28
C ILE A 309 -4.72 19.05 0.18
N VAL A 310 -4.65 19.40 1.46
CA VAL A 310 -5.38 20.56 2.02
C VAL A 310 -4.88 21.86 1.39
N THR A 311 -3.57 22.08 1.32
CA THR A 311 -2.98 23.27 0.69
C THR A 311 -3.41 23.41 -0.76
N TYR A 312 -3.36 22.33 -1.55
CA TYR A 312 -3.80 22.34 -2.94
C TYR A 312 -5.30 22.67 -3.06
N GLY A 313 -6.13 22.06 -2.21
CA GLY A 313 -7.57 22.35 -2.19
C GLY A 313 -7.88 23.81 -1.87
N VAL A 314 -7.16 24.41 -0.92
CA VAL A 314 -7.30 25.84 -0.60
C VAL A 314 -6.87 26.72 -1.77
N ILE A 315 -5.74 26.42 -2.41
CA ILE A 315 -5.24 27.17 -3.57
C ILE A 315 -6.25 27.10 -4.73
N LEU A 316 -6.73 25.91 -5.08
CA LEU A 316 -7.74 25.77 -6.13
C LEU A 316 -9.03 26.51 -5.80
N PHE A 317 -9.50 26.43 -4.54
CA PHE A 317 -10.69 27.16 -4.12
C PHE A 317 -10.52 28.67 -4.23
N GLN A 318 -9.32 29.19 -3.97
CA GLN A 318 -9.01 30.62 -4.14
C GLN A 318 -8.90 31.02 -5.62
N MET A 319 -8.36 30.16 -6.48
CA MET A 319 -8.22 30.43 -7.92
C MET A 319 -9.53 30.32 -8.70
N ASN A 320 -10.50 29.54 -8.19
CA ASN A 320 -11.83 29.41 -8.80
C ASN A 320 -12.82 30.50 -8.37
N LYS A 321 -12.40 31.45 -7.53
CA LYS A 321 -13.17 32.67 -7.22
C LYS A 321 -12.68 33.83 -8.08
#